data_AF-A0A7C3KYT8-F1
#
_entry.id   AF-A0A7C3KYT8-F1
#
_cell.length_a   1.000
_cell.length_b   1.000
_cell.length_c   1.000
_cell.angle_alpha   90.00
_cell.angle_beta   90.00
_cell.angle_gamma   90.00
#
_symmetry.space_group_name_H-M   'P 1'
#
loop_
_entity.id
_entity.type
_entity.pdbx_description
1 polymer ?
#
loop_
_entity_poly.entity_id
_entity_poly.type
_entity_poly.pdbx_seq_one_letter_code
_entity_poly.pdbx_strand_id
1 'polypeptide(L)'
;MTAPTTQMTITRTDLNPCTVLLEVECTPQQVREAITKTLRRASKRVRIPGFRPGTAPPEVVKKHVNLEAVKEWAAEEAVNLGLKDALKQEDLTPYRGARPRLEEMDFDFDAATCRFSVKVPLEPKVELGEYKGLQATMPNAQITDEAVDEYIEQIRSERASKQPVETRGAQHGDQAVVLIRPEDKSLGEKAFAVSVGQTFQSLDETLLGMKAEDVRTVELVFPSDFADAAWAGKALKCEVEVRSLTAPVLPDLDEAFAQSLNAESVEDLRSKVRTALERAVEQRNRNMVQEQL
;
A
#
# COMPACT_ATOMS: atom_id res chain seq x y z
N MET A 1 46.57 11.04 43.88
CA MET A 1 45.58 12.14 43.85
C MET A 1 44.43 11.67 42.96
N THR A 2 43.37 11.18 43.58
CA THR A 2 42.25 10.52 42.91
C THR A 2 41.33 11.61 42.37
N ALA A 3 41.25 11.74 41.05
CA ALA A 3 40.26 12.62 40.42
C ALA A 3 38.86 12.07 40.72
N PRO A 4 37.89 12.91 41.13
CA PRO A 4 36.53 12.44 41.35
C PRO A 4 35.93 12.04 40.00
N THR A 5 35.69 10.75 39.80
CA THR A 5 34.89 10.22 38.71
C THR A 5 33.51 10.87 38.82
N THR A 6 33.27 11.92 38.02
CA THR A 6 31.98 12.60 37.98
C THR A 6 31.02 11.67 37.26
N GLN A 7 30.27 10.90 38.03
CA GLN A 7 29.29 9.95 37.50
C GLN A 7 28.07 10.75 37.01
N MET A 8 27.65 10.44 35.79
CA MET A 8 26.36 10.85 35.23
C MET A 8 25.24 10.38 36.16
N THR A 9 24.33 11.27 36.54
CA THR A 9 23.20 10.90 37.40
C THR A 9 22.02 10.58 36.50
N ILE A 10 21.59 9.31 36.53
CA ILE A 10 20.45 8.81 35.77
C ILE A 10 19.37 8.46 36.79
N THR A 11 18.21 9.09 36.67
CA THR A 11 17.03 8.74 37.43
C THR A 11 16.05 8.06 36.48
N ARG A 12 15.77 6.78 36.76
CA ARG A 12 14.84 5.97 36.00
C ARG A 12 13.49 5.94 36.70
N THR A 13 12.43 6.30 35.97
CA THR A 13 11.04 6.16 36.43
C THR A 13 10.27 5.33 35.41
N ASP A 14 9.76 4.17 35.82
CA ASP A 14 8.92 3.34 34.96
C ASP A 14 7.49 3.91 34.92
N LEU A 15 7.07 4.44 33.77
CA LEU A 15 5.72 5.01 33.62
C LEU A 15 4.69 3.93 33.29
N ASN A 16 5.06 3.00 32.41
CA ASN A 16 4.21 1.92 31.91
C ASN A 16 5.09 0.69 31.62
N PRO A 17 4.53 -0.53 31.49
CA PRO A 17 5.30 -1.75 31.21
C PRO A 17 6.13 -1.68 29.91
N CYS A 18 5.77 -0.78 28.98
CA CYS A 18 6.46 -0.58 27.71
C CYS A 18 7.06 0.83 27.57
N THR A 19 7.09 1.67 28.63
CA THR A 19 7.63 3.03 28.54
C THR A 19 8.32 3.44 29.83
N VAL A 20 9.58 3.82 29.71
CA VAL A 20 10.42 4.29 30.81
C VAL A 20 10.73 5.76 30.59
N LEU A 21 10.61 6.57 31.65
CA LEU A 21 11.12 7.93 31.68
C LEU A 21 12.55 7.88 32.23
N LEU A 22 13.50 8.37 31.46
CA LEU A 22 14.88 8.55 31.88
C LEU A 22 15.14 10.04 32.05
N GLU A 23 15.42 10.44 33.29
CA GLU A 23 15.97 11.75 33.59
C GLU A 23 17.49 11.63 33.67
N VAL A 24 18.17 12.37 32.82
CA VAL A 24 19.59 12.26 32.61
C VAL A 24 20.25 13.59 32.89
N GLU A 25 21.18 13.61 33.84
CA GLU A 25 22.07 14.73 34.08
C GLU A 25 23.46 14.40 33.51
N CYS A 26 23.80 15.04 32.39
CA CYS A 26 25.06 14.85 31.70
C CYS A 26 26.23 15.43 32.48
N THR A 27 27.38 14.79 32.36
CA THR A 27 28.62 15.34 32.94
C THR A 27 29.07 16.60 32.18
N PRO A 28 29.69 17.58 32.86
CA PRO A 28 30.21 18.78 32.19
C PRO A 28 31.23 18.49 31.08
N GLN A 29 31.92 17.34 31.17
CA GLN A 29 32.87 16.89 30.15
C GLN A 29 32.17 16.45 28.85
N GLN A 30 31.08 15.69 28.94
CA GLN A 30 30.27 15.27 27.78
C GLN A 30 29.66 16.48 27.07
N VAL A 31 29.17 17.47 27.83
CA VAL A 31 28.60 18.71 27.28
C VAL A 31 29.66 19.51 26.53
N ARG A 32 30.87 19.65 27.08
CA ARG A 32 31.99 20.32 26.39
C ARG A 32 32.42 19.60 25.12
N GLU A 33 32.40 18.27 25.11
CA GLU A 33 32.70 17.47 23.93
C GLU A 33 31.63 17.68 22.84
N ALA A 34 30.34 17.66 23.21
CA ALA A 34 29.23 17.95 22.31
C ALA A 34 29.36 19.35 21.70
N ILE A 35 29.63 20.38 22.52
CA ILE A 35 29.84 21.76 22.05
C ILE A 35 31.02 21.84 21.07
N THR A 36 32.14 21.19 21.38
CA THR A 36 33.33 21.19 20.51
C THR A 36 33.04 20.52 19.16
N LYS A 37 32.30 19.40 19.18
CA LYS A 37 31.91 18.64 17.99
C LYS A 37 30.94 19.43 17.12
N THR A 38 29.97 20.11 17.72
CA THR A 38 29.02 20.98 17.03
C THR A 38 29.72 22.19 16.43
N LEU A 39 30.63 22.85 17.14
CA LEU A 39 31.44 23.95 16.62
C LEU A 39 32.31 23.52 15.43
N ARG A 40 32.89 22.31 15.47
CA ARG A 40 33.64 21.73 14.34
C ARG A 40 32.75 21.42 13.13
N ARG A 41 31.48 21.04 13.34
CA ARG A 41 30.51 20.86 12.25
C ARG A 41 30.08 22.21 11.67
N ALA A 42 29.82 23.20 12.52
CA ALA A 42 29.47 24.56 12.12
C ALA A 42 30.59 25.22 11.30
N SER A 43 31.86 25.04 11.69
CA SER A 43 33.02 25.60 10.98
C SER A 43 33.26 25.01 9.58
N LYS A 44 32.64 23.87 9.25
CA LYS A 44 32.62 23.32 7.88
C LYS A 44 31.54 23.95 7.01
N ARG A 45 30.43 24.40 7.62
CA ARG A 45 29.28 24.99 6.92
C ARG A 45 29.43 26.49 6.70
N VAL A 46 30.07 27.19 7.63
CA VAL A 46 30.25 28.65 7.58
C VAL A 46 31.64 29.01 7.07
N ARG A 47 31.73 29.90 6.08
CA ARG A 47 32.99 30.39 5.52
C ARG A 47 33.56 31.48 6.43
N ILE A 48 34.62 31.14 7.17
CA ILE A 48 35.29 32.07 8.07
C ILE A 48 36.47 32.74 7.34
N PRO A 49 36.53 34.08 7.26
CA PRO A 49 37.65 34.78 6.64
C PRO A 49 39.00 34.40 7.29
N GLY A 50 40.02 34.11 6.47
CA GLY A 50 41.37 33.79 6.95
C GLY A 50 41.61 32.32 7.34
N PHE A 51 40.58 31.46 7.37
CA PHE A 51 40.73 30.05 7.71
C PHE A 51 40.19 29.14 6.60
N ARG A 52 40.88 28.03 6.35
CA ARG A 52 40.37 26.95 5.49
C ARG A 52 39.10 26.36 6.14
N PRO A 53 38.05 26.01 5.37
CA PRO A 53 36.84 25.42 5.91
C PRO A 53 37.13 24.24 6.86
N GLY A 54 36.60 24.31 8.08
CA GLY A 54 36.78 23.31 9.13
C GLY A 54 38.05 23.43 10.00
N THR A 55 38.94 24.40 9.75
CA THR A 55 40.23 24.57 10.46
C THR A 55 40.25 25.77 11.43
N ALA A 56 39.20 26.58 11.46
CA ALA A 56 39.11 27.72 12.37
C ALA A 56 39.02 27.26 13.85
N PRO A 57 39.76 27.92 14.77
CA PRO A 57 39.63 27.68 16.21
C PRO A 57 38.21 27.94 16.73
N PRO A 58 37.72 27.16 17.72
CA PRO A 58 36.34 27.24 18.20
C PRO A 58 35.93 28.63 18.71
N GLU A 59 36.87 29.41 19.27
CA GLU A 59 36.62 30.78 19.73
C GLU A 59 36.33 31.76 18.58
N VAL A 60 36.98 31.58 17.43
CA VAL A 60 36.75 32.40 16.23
C VAL A 60 35.43 32.00 15.57
N VAL A 61 35.12 30.69 15.56
CA VAL A 61 33.85 30.16 15.05
C VAL A 61 32.66 30.75 15.83
N LYS A 62 32.75 30.84 17.16
CA LYS A 62 31.69 31.43 18.02
C LYS A 62 31.33 32.87 17.63
N LYS A 63 32.27 33.67 17.10
CA LYS A 63 32.05 35.08 16.72
C LYS A 63 31.37 35.27 15.37
N HIS A 64 31.41 34.25 14.50
CA HIS A 64 30.94 34.33 13.11
C HIS A 64 29.73 33.44 12.81
N VAL A 65 29.26 32.66 13.78
CA VAL A 65 28.11 31.77 13.66
C VAL A 65 26.98 32.28 14.55
N ASN A 66 25.73 32.06 14.13
CA ASN A 66 24.58 32.34 14.98
C ASN A 66 24.66 31.48 16.26
N LEU A 67 24.84 32.13 17.40
CA LEU A 67 24.99 31.50 18.70
C LEU A 67 23.76 30.68 19.10
N GLU A 68 22.56 31.08 18.69
CA GLU A 68 21.32 30.35 19.00
C GLU A 68 21.26 29.01 18.28
N ALA A 69 21.54 28.99 16.97
CA ALA A 69 21.59 27.76 16.18
C ALA A 69 22.68 26.79 16.68
N VAL A 70 23.82 27.32 17.15
CA VAL A 70 24.89 26.49 17.73
C VAL A 70 24.48 25.92 19.09
N LYS A 71 23.73 26.67 19.89
CA LYS A 71 23.19 26.19 21.18
C LYS A 71 22.21 25.05 20.95
N GLU A 72 21.26 25.18 20.02
CA GLU A 72 20.30 24.13 19.68
C GLU A 72 21.00 22.85 19.19
N TRP A 73 21.92 22.97 18.23
CA TRP A 73 22.66 21.81 17.72
C TRP A 73 23.59 21.19 18.77
N ALA A 74 24.12 21.98 19.71
CA ALA A 74 24.92 21.47 20.82
C ALA A 74 24.05 20.75 21.84
N ALA A 75 22.85 21.25 22.11
CA ALA A 75 21.87 20.62 22.97
C ALA A 75 21.42 19.27 22.39
N GLU A 76 21.06 19.22 21.11
CA GLU A 76 20.70 17.96 20.43
C GLU A 76 21.84 16.92 20.45
N GLU A 77 23.08 17.32 20.18
CA GLU A 77 24.22 16.40 20.22
C GLU A 77 24.52 15.93 21.66
N ALA A 78 24.37 16.81 22.65
CA ALA A 78 24.53 16.46 24.06
C ALA A 78 23.46 15.47 24.53
N VAL A 79 22.20 15.68 24.14
CA VAL A 79 21.09 14.74 24.40
C VAL A 79 21.35 13.40 23.73
N ASN A 80 21.80 13.37 22.48
CA ASN A 80 22.08 12.12 21.76
C ASN A 80 23.22 11.32 22.39
N LEU A 81 24.30 11.99 22.82
CA LEU A 81 25.42 11.34 23.52
C LEU A 81 24.98 10.85 24.90
N GLY A 82 24.31 11.71 25.68
CA GLY A 82 23.79 11.37 27.00
C GLY A 82 22.80 10.21 26.94
N LEU A 83 21.85 10.22 26.01
CA LEU A 83 20.88 9.15 25.85
C LEU A 83 21.57 7.84 25.46
N LYS A 84 22.56 7.88 24.55
CA LYS A 84 23.30 6.68 24.15
C LYS A 84 24.08 6.07 25.31
N ASP A 85 24.68 6.89 26.16
CA ASP A 85 25.43 6.42 27.32
C ASP A 85 24.48 5.94 28.43
N ALA A 86 23.35 6.63 28.65
CA ALA A 86 22.31 6.21 29.59
C ALA A 86 21.71 4.84 29.22
N LEU A 87 21.37 4.63 27.95
CA LEU A 87 20.86 3.35 27.46
C LEU A 87 21.88 2.21 27.63
N LYS A 88 23.18 2.49 27.48
CA LYS A 88 24.23 1.50 27.71
C LYS A 88 24.44 1.18 29.18
N GLN A 89 24.33 2.18 30.06
CA GLN A 89 24.50 1.98 31.50
C GLN A 89 23.33 1.20 32.11
N GLU A 90 22.11 1.45 31.64
CA GLU A 90 20.89 0.76 32.07
C GLU A 90 20.62 -0.55 31.29
N ASP A 91 21.48 -0.91 30.32
CA ASP A 91 21.33 -2.05 29.39
C ASP A 91 19.93 -2.12 28.74
N LEU A 92 19.38 -0.95 28.41
CA LEU A 92 18.05 -0.82 27.81
C LEU A 92 18.17 -0.80 26.29
N THR A 93 17.40 -1.66 25.63
CA THR A 93 17.23 -1.66 24.18
C THR A 93 15.90 -0.98 23.83
N PRO A 94 15.91 0.24 23.25
CA PRO A 94 14.69 0.91 22.81
C PRO A 94 13.99 0.11 21.71
N TYR A 95 12.66 0.18 21.68
CA TYR A 95 11.85 -0.41 20.63
C TYR A 95 12.19 0.19 19.26
N ARG A 96 12.57 -0.66 18.29
CA ARG A 96 13.02 -0.20 16.94
C ARG A 96 11.93 0.54 16.16
N GLY A 97 10.66 0.29 16.47
CA GLY A 97 9.52 0.92 15.80
C GLY A 97 9.14 2.30 16.37
N ALA A 98 9.74 2.75 17.47
CA ALA A 98 9.43 4.05 18.07
C ALA A 98 10.69 4.80 18.51
N ARG A 99 10.77 6.09 18.16
CA ARG A 99 11.87 6.94 18.61
C ARG A 99 11.62 7.43 20.03
N PRO A 100 12.66 7.47 20.89
CA PRO A 100 12.57 8.13 22.20
C PRO A 100 12.10 9.58 22.04
N ARG A 101 11.18 10.02 22.90
CA ARG A 101 10.64 11.38 22.87
C ARG A 101 11.21 12.19 24.01
N LEU A 102 11.83 13.31 23.68
CA LEU A 102 12.30 14.30 24.65
C LEU A 102 11.09 15.06 25.20
N GLU A 103 10.93 15.10 26.52
CA GLU A 103 9.85 15.85 27.19
C GLU A 103 10.35 17.19 27.69
N GLU A 104 11.48 17.17 28.40
CA GLU A 104 12.08 18.36 29.00
C GLU A 104 13.58 18.38 28.74
N MET A 105 14.11 19.57 28.52
CA MET A 105 15.54 19.79 28.31
C MET A 105 15.93 21.15 28.88
N ASP A 106 16.84 21.11 29.85
CA ASP A 106 17.52 22.27 30.40
C ASP A 106 19.00 22.19 30.00
N PHE A 107 19.41 23.13 29.15
CA PHE A 107 20.75 23.17 28.58
C PHE A 107 21.37 24.54 28.78
N ASP A 108 22.46 24.57 29.55
CA ASP A 108 23.28 25.76 29.73
C ASP A 108 24.62 25.61 28.98
N PHE A 109 24.79 26.46 27.97
CA PHE A 109 25.97 26.48 27.12
C PHE A 109 27.22 26.99 27.84
N ASP A 110 27.07 27.89 28.81
CA ASP A 110 28.16 28.58 29.49
C ASP A 110 28.57 27.84 30.77
N ALA A 111 27.59 27.31 31.52
CA ALA A 111 27.84 26.42 32.66
C ALA A 111 28.22 24.98 32.24
N ALA A 112 28.03 24.63 30.96
CA ALA A 112 28.23 23.28 30.41
C ALA A 112 27.42 22.22 31.17
N THR A 113 26.18 22.53 31.53
CA THR A 113 25.24 21.62 32.18
C THR A 113 24.13 21.26 31.22
N CYS A 114 23.75 19.98 31.18
CA CYS A 114 22.64 19.50 30.36
C CYS A 114 21.85 18.48 31.18
N ARG A 115 20.59 18.80 31.45
CA ARG A 115 19.62 17.91 32.09
C ARG A 115 18.47 17.70 31.12
N PHE A 116 18.10 16.46 30.86
CA PHE A 116 16.95 16.19 30.00
C PHE A 116 16.15 14.98 30.48
N SER A 117 14.86 15.00 30.16
CA SER A 117 13.91 13.92 30.43
C SER A 117 13.44 13.33 29.12
N VAL A 118 13.58 12.01 28.97
CA VAL A 118 13.26 11.30 27.73
C VAL A 118 12.42 10.05 28.00
N LYS A 119 11.29 9.95 27.29
CA LYS A 119 10.45 8.74 27.27
C LYS A 119 11.05 7.75 26.29
N VAL A 120 11.56 6.63 26.80
CA VAL A 120 12.09 5.51 26.03
C VAL A 120 11.02 4.41 25.94
N PRO A 121 10.47 4.14 24.75
CA PRO A 121 9.61 2.98 24.55
C PRO A 121 10.45 1.71 24.59
N LEU A 122 10.08 0.76 25.44
CA LEU A 122 10.70 -0.56 25.53
C LEU A 122 9.94 -1.58 24.69
N GLU A 123 10.64 -2.66 24.35
CA GLU A 123 10.03 -3.79 23.65
C GLU A 123 8.95 -4.42 24.56
N PRO A 124 7.72 -4.62 24.05
CA PRO A 124 6.68 -5.23 24.84
C PRO A 124 7.10 -6.66 25.17
N LYS A 125 7.11 -7.00 26.46
CA LYS A 125 7.24 -8.38 26.90
C LYS A 125 5.90 -9.07 26.67
N VAL A 126 5.78 -9.80 25.56
CA VAL A 126 4.62 -10.62 25.28
C VAL A 126 4.85 -12.00 25.86
N GLU A 127 4.06 -12.37 26.86
CA GLU A 127 3.95 -13.75 27.31
C GLU A 127 2.93 -14.45 26.42
N LEU A 128 3.41 -15.35 25.55
CA LEU A 128 2.52 -16.14 24.71
C LEU A 128 1.70 -17.07 25.62
N GLY A 129 0.38 -17.04 25.47
CA GLY A 129 -0.50 -18.03 26.09
C GLY A 129 -0.32 -19.44 25.51
N GLU A 130 -1.24 -20.34 25.79
CA GLU A 130 -1.23 -21.69 25.22
C GLU A 130 -1.57 -21.66 23.71
N TYR A 131 -0.54 -21.52 22.87
CA TYR A 131 -0.67 -21.55 21.40
C TYR A 131 -0.72 -22.99 20.83
N LYS A 132 -0.37 -23.99 21.65
CA LYS A 132 -0.36 -25.40 21.25
C LYS A 132 -1.73 -26.02 21.57
N GLY A 133 -2.52 -26.28 20.53
CA GLY A 133 -3.86 -26.88 20.66
C GLY A 133 -4.95 -26.15 19.88
N LEU A 134 -4.63 -25.04 19.23
CA LEU A 134 -5.55 -24.33 18.34
C LEU A 134 -5.94 -25.24 17.17
N GLN A 135 -7.26 -25.42 16.98
CA GLN A 135 -7.81 -26.20 15.88
C GLN A 135 -8.17 -25.26 14.74
N ALA A 136 -7.57 -25.49 13.57
CA ALA A 136 -7.93 -24.81 12.33
C ALA A 136 -8.49 -25.83 11.34
N THR A 137 -9.54 -25.44 10.62
CA THR A 137 -10.19 -26.31 9.64
C THR A 137 -9.66 -25.99 8.25
N MET A 138 -8.97 -26.94 7.62
CA MET A 138 -8.52 -26.82 6.24
C MET A 138 -9.47 -27.59 5.32
N PRO A 139 -10.28 -26.90 4.49
CA PRO A 139 -11.12 -27.59 3.52
C PRO A 139 -10.25 -28.23 2.43
N ASN A 140 -10.41 -29.53 2.19
CA ASN A 140 -9.71 -30.20 1.10
C ASN A 140 -10.60 -30.16 -0.15
N ALA A 141 -10.29 -29.30 -1.11
CA ALA A 141 -10.97 -29.26 -2.39
C ALA A 141 -10.10 -29.97 -3.43
N GLN A 142 -10.55 -31.13 -3.90
CA GLN A 142 -9.95 -31.81 -5.04
C GLN A 142 -10.45 -31.13 -6.32
N ILE A 143 -9.54 -30.84 -7.24
CA ILE A 143 -9.88 -30.26 -8.54
C ILE A 143 -10.31 -31.39 -9.47
N THR A 144 -11.55 -31.31 -9.93
CA THR A 144 -12.11 -32.23 -10.92
C THR A 144 -11.65 -31.86 -12.32
N ASP A 145 -11.70 -32.81 -13.25
CA ASP A 145 -11.45 -32.56 -14.67
C ASP A 145 -12.44 -31.54 -15.26
N GLU A 146 -13.69 -31.58 -14.80
CA GLU A 146 -14.74 -30.61 -15.17
C GLU A 146 -14.33 -29.17 -14.85
N ALA A 147 -13.76 -28.94 -13.65
CA ALA A 147 -13.30 -27.61 -13.25
C ALA A 147 -12.11 -27.12 -14.09
N VAL A 148 -11.26 -28.04 -14.57
CA VAL A 148 -10.16 -27.70 -15.48
C VAL A 148 -10.71 -27.30 -16.85
N ASP A 149 -11.69 -28.04 -17.35
CA ASP A 149 -12.31 -27.77 -18.65
C ASP A 149 -13.11 -26.46 -18.65
N GLU A 150 -13.90 -26.20 -17.61
CA GLU A 150 -14.59 -24.92 -17.41
C GLU A 150 -13.60 -23.74 -17.39
N TYR A 151 -12.46 -23.90 -16.71
CA TYR A 151 -11.45 -22.84 -16.65
C TYR A 151 -10.76 -22.63 -18.01
N ILE A 152 -10.52 -23.70 -18.77
CA ILE A 152 -10.00 -23.60 -20.14
C ILE A 152 -11.00 -22.88 -21.05
N GLU A 153 -12.29 -23.20 -20.96
CA GLU A 153 -13.34 -22.49 -21.69
C GLU A 153 -13.41 -21.02 -21.31
N GLN A 154 -13.24 -20.69 -20.03
CA GLN A 154 -13.14 -19.31 -19.57
C GLN A 154 -11.95 -18.59 -20.22
N ILE A 155 -10.74 -19.18 -20.21
CA ILE A 155 -9.56 -18.60 -20.87
C ILE A 155 -9.82 -18.42 -22.38
N ARG A 156 -10.47 -19.39 -23.04
CA ARG A 156 -10.84 -19.29 -24.46
C ARG A 156 -11.82 -18.13 -24.70
N SER A 157 -12.78 -17.93 -23.81
CA SER A 157 -13.74 -16.83 -23.90
C SER A 157 -13.07 -15.46 -23.73
N GLU A 158 -12.12 -15.33 -22.81
CA GLU A 158 -11.36 -14.09 -22.58
C GLU A 158 -10.45 -13.74 -23.76
N ARG A 159 -9.96 -14.75 -24.49
CA ARG A 159 -9.12 -14.59 -25.68
C ARG A 159 -9.90 -14.64 -27.01
N ALA A 160 -11.23 -14.62 -26.96
CA ALA A 160 -12.05 -14.64 -28.16
C ALA A 160 -11.76 -13.42 -29.06
N SER A 161 -11.57 -13.67 -30.34
CA SER A 161 -11.43 -12.61 -31.34
C SER A 161 -12.81 -12.06 -31.71
N LYS A 162 -12.92 -10.75 -31.94
CA LYS A 162 -14.21 -10.14 -32.32
C LYS A 162 -14.30 -10.06 -33.83
N GLN A 163 -15.29 -10.72 -34.42
CA GLN A 163 -15.58 -10.61 -35.85
C GLN A 163 -16.90 -9.87 -36.09
N PRO A 164 -16.98 -8.95 -37.08
CA PRO A 164 -18.22 -8.26 -37.39
C PRO A 164 -19.28 -9.25 -37.90
N VAL A 165 -20.52 -9.07 -37.46
CA VAL A 165 -21.67 -9.89 -37.84
C VAL A 165 -22.66 -9.03 -38.59
N GLU A 166 -22.77 -9.28 -39.90
CA GLU A 166 -23.69 -8.55 -40.79
C GLU A 166 -24.90 -9.41 -41.22
N THR A 167 -24.82 -10.73 -41.07
CA THR A 167 -25.77 -11.68 -41.67
C THR A 167 -26.88 -12.14 -40.72
N ARG A 168 -26.65 -12.13 -39.40
CA ARG A 168 -27.63 -12.51 -38.37
C ARG A 168 -27.91 -11.36 -37.40
N GLY A 169 -29.09 -11.38 -36.76
CA GLY A 169 -29.40 -10.49 -35.65
C GLY A 169 -28.61 -10.88 -34.39
N ALA A 170 -28.51 -9.95 -33.43
CA ALA A 170 -27.74 -10.12 -32.21
C ALA A 170 -28.27 -11.27 -31.34
N GLN A 171 -27.36 -12.08 -30.81
CA GLN A 171 -27.64 -13.20 -29.91
C GLN A 171 -26.92 -13.04 -28.57
N HIS A 172 -27.32 -13.81 -27.57
CA HIS A 172 -26.63 -13.85 -26.28
C HIS A 172 -25.13 -14.14 -26.46
N GLY A 173 -24.30 -13.30 -25.84
CA GLY A 173 -22.84 -13.38 -25.92
C GLY A 173 -22.20 -12.50 -27.01
N ASP A 174 -22.99 -11.95 -27.96
CA ASP A 174 -22.45 -11.01 -28.95
C ASP A 174 -22.12 -9.65 -28.29
N GLN A 175 -21.17 -8.92 -28.86
CA GLN A 175 -20.84 -7.56 -28.46
C GLN A 175 -21.40 -6.56 -29.46
N ALA A 176 -22.29 -5.69 -28.99
CA ALA A 176 -22.90 -4.64 -29.76
C ALA A 176 -22.40 -3.26 -29.29
N VAL A 177 -22.10 -2.38 -30.24
CA VAL A 177 -21.95 -0.95 -29.95
C VAL A 177 -23.30 -0.31 -30.21
N VAL A 178 -23.95 0.13 -29.14
CA VAL A 178 -25.30 0.69 -29.17
C VAL A 178 -25.23 2.17 -28.88
N LEU A 179 -25.97 2.97 -29.63
CA LEU A 179 -26.18 4.38 -29.36
C LEU A 179 -27.59 4.53 -28.80
N ILE A 180 -27.67 5.01 -27.57
CA ILE A 180 -28.93 5.25 -26.87
C ILE A 180 -29.20 6.75 -26.91
N ARG A 181 -30.30 7.14 -27.57
CA ARG A 181 -30.81 8.51 -27.62
C ARG A 181 -32.10 8.60 -26.79
N PRO A 182 -32.06 9.19 -25.59
CA PRO A 182 -33.28 9.45 -24.84
C PRO A 182 -34.15 10.49 -25.56
N GLU A 183 -35.48 10.34 -25.47
CA GLU A 183 -36.44 11.30 -26.03
C GLU A 183 -36.26 12.69 -25.39
N ASP A 184 -35.86 12.73 -24.12
CA ASP A 184 -35.46 13.94 -23.43
C ASP A 184 -34.03 14.36 -23.84
N LYS A 185 -33.95 15.36 -24.71
CA LYS A 185 -32.70 15.93 -25.23
C LYS A 185 -31.77 16.49 -24.15
N SER A 186 -32.24 16.70 -22.93
CA SER A 186 -31.40 17.17 -21.81
C SER A 186 -30.41 16.11 -21.33
N LEU A 187 -30.67 14.82 -21.59
CA LEU A 187 -29.86 13.69 -21.12
C LEU A 187 -28.69 13.35 -22.06
N GLY A 188 -28.72 13.85 -23.31
CA GLY A 188 -27.69 13.63 -24.33
C GLY A 188 -27.68 12.22 -24.92
N GLU A 189 -27.16 12.06 -26.14
CA GLU A 189 -26.92 10.74 -26.73
C GLU A 189 -25.63 10.11 -26.18
N LYS A 190 -25.66 8.79 -25.91
CA LYS A 190 -24.50 8.06 -25.41
C LYS A 190 -24.30 6.74 -26.15
N ALA A 191 -23.05 6.49 -26.54
CA ALA A 191 -22.65 5.23 -27.14
C ALA A 191 -22.08 4.30 -26.06
N PHE A 192 -22.57 3.08 -26.00
CA PHE A 192 -22.13 2.04 -25.08
C PHE A 192 -21.69 0.81 -25.86
N ALA A 193 -20.57 0.21 -25.46
CA ALA A 193 -20.21 -1.13 -25.88
C ALA A 193 -20.78 -2.12 -24.87
N VAL A 194 -21.70 -2.97 -25.32
CA VAL A 194 -22.45 -3.89 -24.46
C VAL A 194 -22.30 -5.32 -24.94
N SER A 195 -22.24 -6.25 -23.98
CA SER A 195 -22.36 -7.68 -24.24
C SER A 195 -23.83 -8.08 -24.09
N VAL A 196 -24.43 -8.58 -25.17
CA VAL A 196 -25.84 -8.97 -25.22
C VAL A 196 -26.09 -10.12 -24.23
N GLY A 197 -26.97 -9.90 -23.25
CA GLY A 197 -27.28 -10.86 -22.19
C GLY A 197 -26.53 -10.65 -20.86
N GLN A 198 -25.64 -9.64 -20.79
CA GLN A 198 -24.93 -9.27 -19.57
C GLN A 198 -25.19 -7.81 -19.16
N THR A 199 -26.22 -7.17 -19.74
CA THR A 199 -26.56 -5.79 -19.39
C THR A 199 -27.70 -5.74 -18.38
N PHE A 200 -28.85 -5.24 -18.78
CA PHE A 200 -30.08 -5.24 -18.00
C PHE A 200 -31.20 -5.78 -18.87
N GLN A 201 -32.13 -6.48 -18.23
CA GLN A 201 -33.14 -7.28 -18.90
C GLN A 201 -33.87 -6.54 -20.04
N SER A 202 -34.27 -5.29 -19.80
CA SER A 202 -35.00 -4.47 -20.78
C SER A 202 -34.19 -4.14 -22.04
N LEU A 203 -32.87 -3.93 -21.92
CA LEU A 203 -32.01 -3.68 -23.08
C LEU A 203 -31.65 -4.98 -23.79
N ASP A 204 -31.35 -6.04 -23.05
CA ASP A 204 -31.01 -7.35 -23.63
C ASP A 204 -32.18 -7.90 -24.47
N GLU A 205 -33.42 -7.82 -23.98
CA GLU A 205 -34.63 -8.22 -24.73
C GLU A 205 -34.81 -7.40 -26.02
N THR A 206 -34.45 -6.11 -25.98
CA THR A 206 -34.55 -5.23 -27.14
C THR A 206 -33.50 -5.54 -28.20
N LEU A 207 -32.26 -5.78 -27.76
CA LEU A 207 -31.11 -6.04 -28.63
C LEU A 207 -31.20 -7.41 -29.29
N LEU A 208 -31.79 -8.41 -28.62
CA LEU A 208 -31.98 -9.74 -29.20
C LEU A 208 -32.73 -9.66 -30.54
N GLY A 209 -32.06 -10.16 -31.59
CA GLY A 209 -32.59 -10.19 -32.95
C GLY A 209 -32.49 -8.89 -33.74
N MET A 210 -31.95 -7.79 -33.19
CA MET A 210 -31.61 -6.59 -33.96
C MET A 210 -30.37 -6.81 -34.82
N LYS A 211 -30.35 -6.29 -36.04
CA LYS A 211 -29.17 -6.31 -36.91
C LYS A 211 -28.28 -5.08 -36.69
N ALA A 212 -27.07 -5.12 -37.23
CA ALA A 212 -26.26 -3.92 -37.36
C ALA A 212 -27.04 -2.87 -38.18
N GLU A 213 -26.92 -1.60 -37.76
CA GLU A 213 -27.63 -0.42 -38.27
C GLU A 213 -29.15 -0.37 -38.00
N ASP A 214 -29.72 -1.33 -37.27
CA ASP A 214 -31.13 -1.24 -36.87
C ASP A 214 -31.34 -0.18 -35.78
N VAL A 215 -32.45 0.54 -35.93
CA VAL A 215 -32.93 1.54 -34.96
C VAL A 215 -34.28 1.09 -34.41
N ARG A 216 -34.43 1.07 -33.09
CA ARG A 216 -35.70 0.78 -32.41
C ARG A 216 -35.95 1.76 -31.27
N THR A 217 -37.17 2.28 -31.19
CA THR A 217 -37.62 3.09 -30.05
C THR A 217 -38.29 2.19 -29.03
N VAL A 218 -37.72 2.07 -27.83
CA VAL A 218 -38.23 1.21 -26.76
C VAL A 218 -38.18 1.96 -25.42
N GLU A 219 -39.09 1.61 -24.52
CA GLU A 219 -39.06 2.08 -23.13
C GLU A 219 -38.08 1.20 -22.33
N LEU A 220 -36.94 1.78 -21.94
CA LEU A 220 -35.90 1.10 -21.19
C LEU A 220 -36.05 1.40 -19.70
N VAL A 221 -36.08 0.36 -18.88
CA VAL A 221 -36.08 0.46 -17.42
C VAL A 221 -34.65 0.30 -16.91
N PHE A 222 -34.06 1.40 -16.42
CA PHE A 222 -32.69 1.39 -15.88
C PHE A 222 -32.68 0.97 -14.41
N PRO A 223 -31.71 0.12 -13.98
CA PRO A 223 -31.56 -0.25 -12.58
C PRO A 223 -31.15 0.95 -11.71
N SER A 224 -31.41 0.87 -10.40
CA SER A 224 -31.04 1.92 -9.43
C SER A 224 -29.53 2.13 -9.31
N ASP A 225 -28.73 1.10 -9.61
CA ASP A 225 -27.28 1.10 -9.48
C ASP A 225 -26.56 1.46 -10.80
N PHE A 226 -27.28 2.05 -11.75
CA PHE A 226 -26.70 2.44 -13.03
C PHE A 226 -25.66 3.56 -12.84
N ALA A 227 -24.53 3.47 -13.56
CA ALA A 227 -23.39 4.38 -13.40
C ALA A 227 -23.75 5.87 -13.58
N ASP A 228 -24.77 6.17 -14.39
CA ASP A 228 -25.29 7.51 -14.58
C ASP A 228 -26.49 7.78 -13.65
N ALA A 229 -26.27 8.61 -12.62
CA ALA A 229 -27.30 9.02 -11.67
C ALA A 229 -28.51 9.72 -12.33
N ALA A 230 -28.35 10.28 -13.52
CA ALA A 230 -29.45 10.91 -14.26
C ALA A 230 -30.45 9.88 -14.81
N TRP A 231 -29.97 8.66 -15.10
CA TRP A 231 -30.71 7.57 -15.76
C TRP A 231 -31.11 6.48 -14.75
N ALA A 232 -30.34 6.33 -13.67
CA ALA A 232 -30.56 5.35 -12.62
C ALA A 232 -32.01 5.36 -12.07
N GLY A 233 -32.63 4.18 -12.06
CA GLY A 233 -33.97 3.96 -11.50
C GLY A 233 -35.14 4.57 -12.27
N LYS A 234 -34.93 5.07 -13.50
CA LYS A 234 -36.00 5.67 -14.32
C LYS A 234 -36.37 4.77 -15.49
N ALA A 235 -37.65 4.79 -15.84
CA ALA A 235 -38.14 4.31 -17.12
C ALA A 235 -38.05 5.46 -18.13
N LEU A 236 -37.25 5.29 -19.18
CA LEU A 236 -37.03 6.31 -20.19
C LEU A 236 -37.34 5.73 -21.58
N LYS A 237 -38.09 6.47 -22.38
CA LYS A 237 -38.23 6.16 -23.81
C LYS A 237 -36.96 6.56 -24.52
N CYS A 238 -36.27 5.57 -25.05
CA CYS A 238 -35.00 5.74 -25.72
C CYS A 238 -35.07 5.12 -27.13
N GLU A 239 -34.48 5.81 -28.08
CA GLU A 239 -34.15 5.25 -29.38
C GLU A 239 -32.79 4.56 -29.28
N VAL A 240 -32.76 3.25 -29.52
CA VAL A 240 -31.58 2.41 -29.49
C VAL A 240 -31.18 2.09 -30.93
N GLU A 241 -29.99 2.54 -31.32
CA GLU A 241 -29.39 2.28 -32.63
C GLU A 241 -28.19 1.34 -32.44
N VAL A 242 -28.17 0.19 -33.12
CA VAL A 242 -27.03 -0.74 -33.10
C VAL A 242 -26.04 -0.31 -34.18
N ARG A 243 -24.94 0.36 -33.82
CA ARG A 243 -23.95 0.82 -34.80
C ARG A 243 -23.10 -0.30 -35.37
N SER A 244 -22.70 -1.24 -34.53
CA SER A 244 -21.91 -2.39 -34.98
C SER A 244 -22.21 -3.59 -34.11
N LEU A 245 -22.38 -4.74 -34.73
CA LEU A 245 -22.50 -6.02 -34.07
C LEU A 245 -21.24 -6.84 -34.33
N THR A 246 -20.61 -7.32 -33.28
CA THR A 246 -19.44 -8.20 -33.34
C THR A 246 -19.70 -9.45 -32.51
N ALA A 247 -19.32 -10.63 -33.02
CA ALA A 247 -19.41 -11.87 -32.28
C ALA A 247 -18.04 -12.30 -31.77
N PRO A 248 -17.94 -12.80 -30.53
CA PRO A 248 -16.74 -13.48 -30.06
C PRO A 248 -16.59 -14.81 -30.80
N VAL A 249 -15.53 -14.93 -31.59
CA VAL A 249 -15.09 -16.19 -32.17
C VAL A 249 -14.06 -16.78 -31.22
N LEU A 250 -14.49 -17.83 -30.52
CA LEU A 250 -13.65 -18.62 -29.63
C LEU A 250 -12.52 -19.26 -30.46
N PRO A 251 -11.25 -19.10 -30.07
CA PRO A 251 -10.17 -19.83 -30.73
C PRO A 251 -10.35 -21.33 -30.49
N ASP A 252 -10.06 -22.14 -31.51
CA ASP A 252 -10.04 -23.60 -31.40
C ASP A 252 -8.97 -24.03 -30.39
N LEU A 253 -9.26 -25.10 -29.63
CA LEU A 253 -8.36 -25.64 -28.62
C LEU A 253 -7.28 -26.50 -29.28
N ASP A 254 -6.37 -25.84 -29.98
CA ASP A 254 -5.33 -26.49 -30.78
C ASP A 254 -3.93 -26.19 -30.22
N GLU A 255 -2.90 -26.83 -30.78
CA GLU A 255 -1.49 -26.59 -30.39
C GLU A 255 -1.09 -25.11 -30.49
N ALA A 256 -1.65 -24.37 -31.45
CA ALA A 256 -1.42 -22.94 -31.59
C ALA A 256 -1.96 -22.14 -30.37
N PHE A 257 -3.11 -22.54 -29.82
CA PHE A 257 -3.68 -21.93 -28.63
C PHE A 257 -2.84 -22.28 -27.38
N ALA A 258 -2.42 -23.54 -27.25
CA ALA A 258 -1.52 -23.97 -26.18
C ALA A 258 -0.20 -23.18 -26.20
N GLN A 259 0.43 -23.02 -27.37
CA GLN A 259 1.65 -22.22 -27.53
C GLN A 259 1.44 -20.74 -27.15
N SER A 260 0.27 -20.17 -27.43
CA SER A 260 -0.07 -18.79 -27.02
C SER A 260 -0.13 -18.58 -25.50
N LEU A 261 -0.23 -19.68 -24.75
CA LEU A 261 -0.25 -19.73 -23.28
C LEU A 261 1.06 -20.31 -22.71
N ASN A 262 2.11 -20.40 -23.53
CA ASN A 262 3.39 -21.01 -23.20
C ASN A 262 3.26 -22.49 -22.76
N ALA A 263 2.34 -23.23 -23.39
CA ALA A 263 2.21 -24.68 -23.26
C ALA A 263 2.65 -25.39 -24.55
N GLU A 264 3.28 -26.55 -24.40
CA GLU A 264 3.83 -27.32 -25.53
C GLU A 264 2.75 -28.11 -26.27
N SER A 265 1.67 -28.50 -25.58
CA SER A 265 0.53 -29.22 -26.11
C SER A 265 -0.76 -28.87 -25.34
N VAL A 266 -1.91 -29.33 -25.83
CA VAL A 266 -3.19 -29.17 -25.13
C VAL A 266 -3.19 -29.95 -23.79
N GLU A 267 -2.51 -31.09 -23.74
CA GLU A 267 -2.34 -31.86 -22.50
C GLU A 267 -1.45 -31.13 -21.49
N ASP A 268 -0.36 -30.50 -21.94
CA ASP A 268 0.50 -29.67 -21.10
C ASP A 268 -0.27 -28.44 -20.58
N LEU A 269 -1.12 -27.84 -21.41
CA LEU A 269 -2.00 -26.75 -20.99
C LEU A 269 -2.95 -27.20 -19.88
N ARG A 270 -3.63 -28.34 -20.05
CA ARG A 270 -4.52 -28.92 -19.02
C ARG A 270 -3.78 -29.20 -17.72
N SER A 271 -2.58 -29.77 -17.79
CA SER A 271 -1.72 -30.03 -16.62
C SER A 271 -1.35 -28.72 -15.90
N LYS A 272 -0.90 -27.70 -16.65
CA LYS A 272 -0.56 -26.38 -16.10
C LYS A 272 -1.75 -25.70 -15.44
N VAL A 273 -2.93 -25.75 -16.07
CA VAL A 273 -4.17 -25.20 -15.51
C VAL A 273 -4.53 -25.93 -14.21
N ARG A 274 -4.47 -27.26 -14.20
CA ARG A 274 -4.71 -28.05 -12.97
C ARG A 274 -3.76 -27.64 -11.84
N THR A 275 -2.46 -27.58 -12.09
CA THR A 275 -1.48 -27.15 -11.08
C THR A 275 -1.72 -25.71 -10.62
N ALA A 276 -2.14 -24.81 -11.51
CA ALA A 276 -2.47 -23.44 -11.15
C ALA A 276 -3.71 -23.37 -10.22
N LEU A 277 -4.75 -24.14 -10.53
CA LEU A 277 -5.94 -24.27 -9.68
C LEU A 277 -5.58 -24.86 -8.32
N GLU A 278 -4.72 -25.90 -8.27
CA GLU A 278 -4.28 -26.55 -7.02
C GLU A 278 -3.57 -25.56 -6.12
N ARG A 279 -2.66 -24.76 -6.69
CA ARG A 279 -1.96 -23.69 -5.97
C ARG A 279 -2.91 -22.59 -5.49
N ALA A 280 -3.90 -22.22 -6.29
CA ALA A 280 -4.88 -21.21 -5.91
C ALA A 280 -5.74 -21.67 -4.73
N VAL A 281 -6.19 -22.93 -4.75
CA VAL A 281 -6.91 -23.57 -3.64
C VAL A 281 -6.03 -23.68 -2.40
N GLU A 282 -4.79 -24.14 -2.53
CA GLU A 282 -3.86 -24.24 -1.42
C GLU A 282 -3.59 -22.88 -0.76
N GLN A 283 -3.36 -21.84 -1.57
CA GLN A 283 -3.13 -20.50 -1.07
C GLN A 283 -4.38 -19.94 -0.37
N ARG A 284 -5.57 -20.15 -0.94
CA ARG A 284 -6.84 -19.75 -0.31
C ARG A 284 -7.03 -20.45 1.03
N ASN A 285 -6.78 -21.76 1.08
CA ASN A 285 -6.88 -22.55 2.30
C ASN A 285 -5.88 -22.10 3.36
N ARG A 286 -4.64 -21.80 2.95
CA ARG A 286 -3.60 -21.27 3.83
C ARG A 286 -4.01 -19.94 4.43
N ASN A 287 -4.55 -19.03 3.61
CA ASN A 287 -5.05 -17.74 4.08
C ASN A 287 -6.21 -17.93 5.07
N MET A 288 -7.16 -18.83 4.79
CA MET A 288 -8.27 -19.13 5.70
C MET A 288 -7.80 -19.69 7.05
N VAL A 289 -6.81 -20.60 7.03
CA VAL A 289 -6.22 -21.15 8.26
C VAL A 289 -5.48 -20.07 9.05
N GLN A 290 -4.78 -19.16 8.36
CA GLN A 290 -4.11 -18.02 9.00
C GLN A 290 -5.10 -17.03 9.61
N GLU A 291 -6.25 -16.78 9.00
CA GLU A 291 -7.29 -15.92 9.56
C GLU A 291 -7.99 -16.54 10.79
N GLN A 292 -7.96 -17.87 10.92
CA GLN A 292 -8.52 -18.58 12.07
C GLN A 292 -7.62 -18.59 13.30
N LEU A 293 -6.32 -18.28 13.15
CA LEU A 293 -5.28 -18.38 14.19
C LEU A 293 -4.78 -17.00 14.63
#